data_AF-A0A1H6FHD7-F1
#
_entry.id   AF-A0A1H6FHD7-F1
#
_cell.length_a   1.000
_cell.length_b   1.000
_cell.length_c   1.000
_cell.angle_alpha   90.00
_cell.angle_beta   90.00
_cell.angle_gamma   90.00
#
_symmetry.space_group_name_H-M   'P 1'
#
loop_
_entity.id
_entity.type
_entity.pdbx_description
1 polymer ?
#
loop_
_entity_poly.entity_id
_entity_poly.type
_entity_poly.pdbx_seq_one_letter_code
_entity_poly.pdbx_strand_id
1 'polypeptide(L)'
;MTSPGETATRPATDITLYDLDPYAHDPTRWATSMAHHAELLIPCLELVRPTRIAEIGAFAGDLTRLLIRWAEEAGAKVEAIDPAPQPSLVELADSSERLELVRKTSLEALRERELADAIVIDGDHNYYTVSRELALIAERGGQSALPLLFFHDLCWPHGRRDDYFDPESIPPEYRHPLVGEGRGIFPGDPATRINGLPYPKSAAHEGGERNGVLTAVEDFAAAQSHVRLAVVPIFFGFGVMWDVRQPWAEELERLLAPFDRNAMLARLERNRVLQLARQHAYQVEIWRLTELLQRRERVLRRLLESRAFAVAEKLSRLRARLGISREVSVVSREEVRHALAGEPRPTPER
;
A
#
# COMPACT_ATOMS: atom_id res chain seq x y z
N MET A 1 -0.20 -6.44 -30.63
CA MET A 1 1.25 -6.37 -30.89
C MET A 1 1.90 -5.85 -29.62
N THR A 2 2.59 -6.76 -28.94
CA THR A 2 3.36 -6.53 -27.71
C THR A 2 4.58 -5.68 -28.03
N SER A 3 4.73 -4.53 -27.35
CA SER A 3 5.97 -3.75 -27.43
C SER A 3 7.10 -4.51 -26.71
N PRO A 4 8.31 -4.56 -27.28
CA PRO A 4 9.46 -5.22 -26.67
C PRO A 4 10.02 -4.38 -25.53
N GLY A 5 10.63 -5.08 -24.57
CA GLY A 5 11.01 -4.60 -23.25
C GLY A 5 11.82 -3.32 -23.23
N GLU A 6 11.30 -2.35 -22.47
CA GLU A 6 12.15 -1.45 -21.71
C GLU A 6 12.82 -2.26 -20.61
N THR A 7 14.09 -2.58 -20.81
CA THR A 7 15.00 -2.89 -19.69
C THR A 7 15.08 -1.65 -18.83
N ALA A 8 14.19 -1.54 -17.83
CA ALA A 8 14.35 -0.60 -16.74
C ALA A 8 15.74 -0.83 -16.14
N THR A 9 16.60 0.19 -16.17
CA THR A 9 17.88 0.19 -15.46
C THR A 9 17.60 -0.05 -13.99
N ARG A 10 17.86 -1.27 -13.48
CA ARG A 10 17.75 -1.59 -12.04
C ARG A 10 18.73 -0.68 -11.28
N PRO A 11 18.26 0.25 -10.44
CA PRO A 11 19.18 1.00 -9.58
C PRO A 11 19.88 0.01 -8.63
N ALA A 12 21.17 0.23 -8.36
CA ALA A 12 22.05 -0.69 -7.63
C ALA A 12 21.71 -0.85 -6.13
N THR A 13 20.55 -0.38 -5.67
CA THR A 13 20.16 -0.23 -4.25
C THR A 13 18.87 -0.98 -3.89
N ASP A 14 18.47 -1.93 -4.73
CA ASP A 14 17.18 -2.64 -4.60
C ASP A 14 17.28 -3.95 -3.81
N ILE A 15 18.43 -4.23 -3.19
CA ILE A 15 18.69 -5.47 -2.48
C ILE A 15 18.96 -5.11 -1.02
N THR A 16 18.29 -5.81 -0.10
CA THR A 16 18.56 -5.72 1.34
C THR A 16 19.98 -6.21 1.67
N LEU A 17 20.44 -5.99 2.89
CA LEU A 17 21.71 -6.58 3.36
C LEU A 17 21.72 -8.12 3.39
N TYR A 18 20.59 -8.77 3.09
CA TYR A 18 20.38 -10.21 3.11
C TYR A 18 20.15 -10.81 1.71
N ASP A 19 20.62 -10.13 0.67
CA ASP A 19 20.53 -10.55 -0.75
C ASP A 19 19.09 -10.84 -1.21
N LEU A 20 18.11 -10.13 -0.63
CA LEU A 20 16.70 -10.20 -0.99
C LEU A 20 16.28 -8.95 -1.77
N ASP A 21 15.58 -9.13 -2.88
CA ASP A 21 14.84 -8.05 -3.57
C ASP A 21 13.47 -7.92 -2.90
N PRO A 22 13.26 -6.91 -2.04
CA PRO A 22 12.01 -6.78 -1.29
C PRO A 22 10.85 -6.26 -2.17
N TYR A 23 11.11 -5.93 -3.44
CA TYR A 23 10.12 -5.48 -4.41
C TYR A 23 9.67 -6.57 -5.39
N ALA A 24 10.11 -7.83 -5.22
CA ALA A 24 9.86 -8.91 -6.17
C ALA A 24 8.38 -9.07 -6.56
N HIS A 25 7.47 -8.88 -5.61
CA HIS A 25 6.01 -8.94 -5.81
C HIS A 25 5.30 -7.59 -5.57
N ASP A 26 6.04 -6.48 -5.63
CA ASP A 26 5.51 -5.12 -5.48
C ASP A 26 5.72 -4.32 -6.79
N PRO A 27 4.80 -4.45 -7.77
CA PRO A 27 4.93 -3.79 -9.06
C PRO A 27 4.91 -2.26 -8.96
N THR A 28 4.33 -1.73 -7.88
CA THR A 28 4.27 -0.29 -7.60
C THR A 28 5.50 0.23 -6.87
N ARG A 29 6.31 -0.68 -6.32
CA ARG A 29 7.51 -0.40 -5.52
C ARG A 29 7.23 0.54 -4.35
N TRP A 30 6.08 0.33 -3.73
CA TRP A 30 5.60 1.05 -2.55
C TRP A 30 6.17 0.51 -1.25
N ALA A 31 6.96 -0.56 -1.30
CA ALA A 31 7.49 -1.26 -0.15
C ALA A 31 6.40 -1.95 0.68
N THR A 32 5.49 -2.67 0.02
CA THR A 32 4.35 -3.33 0.66
C THR A 32 4.72 -4.59 1.45
N SER A 33 5.91 -5.15 1.26
CA SER A 33 6.33 -6.37 1.94
C SER A 33 7.09 -6.07 3.23
N MET A 34 6.78 -6.81 4.30
CA MET A 34 7.56 -6.86 5.54
C MET A 34 9.05 -7.21 5.32
N ALA A 35 9.41 -7.79 4.16
CA ALA A 35 10.78 -7.99 3.71
C ALA A 35 11.63 -6.70 3.69
N HIS A 36 11.01 -5.53 3.55
CA HIS A 36 11.67 -4.23 3.63
C HIS A 36 12.28 -3.90 4.99
N HIS A 37 11.96 -4.69 6.02
CA HIS A 37 12.38 -4.47 7.38
C HIS A 37 13.42 -5.48 7.85
N ALA A 38 14.03 -6.24 6.92
CA ALA A 38 15.00 -7.28 7.20
C ALA A 38 16.14 -6.81 8.12
N GLU A 39 16.68 -5.60 7.88
CA GLU A 39 17.78 -5.00 8.65
C GLU A 39 17.44 -4.68 10.11
N LEU A 40 16.15 -4.72 10.49
CA LEU A 40 15.71 -4.60 11.88
C LEU A 40 15.15 -5.92 12.41
N LEU A 41 14.40 -6.64 11.58
CA LEU A 41 13.77 -7.91 11.93
C LEU A 41 14.82 -8.97 12.27
N ILE A 42 15.83 -9.17 11.41
CA ILE A 42 16.83 -10.22 11.59
C ILE A 42 17.69 -10.00 12.85
N PRO A 43 18.22 -8.79 13.14
CA PRO A 43 18.91 -8.55 14.40
C PRO A 43 18.06 -8.81 15.64
N CYS A 44 16.75 -8.55 15.59
CA CYS A 44 15.84 -8.92 16.68
C CYS A 44 15.77 -10.44 16.85
N LEU A 45 15.66 -11.19 15.74
CA LEU A 45 15.65 -12.66 15.78
C LEU A 45 16.99 -13.25 16.25
N GLU A 46 18.13 -12.70 15.85
CA GLU A 46 19.47 -13.13 16.28
C GLU A 46 19.70 -12.94 17.79
N LEU A 47 19.10 -11.89 18.34
CA LEU A 47 19.14 -11.55 19.76
C LEU A 47 18.23 -12.47 20.57
N VAL A 48 16.98 -12.67 20.12
CA VAL A 48 15.97 -13.47 20.85
C VAL A 48 16.16 -14.98 20.64
N ARG A 49 16.69 -15.39 19.48
CA ARG A 49 16.89 -16.78 19.06
C ARG A 49 15.65 -17.66 19.24
N PRO A 50 14.50 -17.28 18.65
CA PRO A 50 13.30 -18.09 18.72
C PRO A 50 13.53 -19.45 18.06
N THR A 51 13.00 -20.52 18.64
CA THR A 51 13.06 -21.86 18.05
C THR A 51 11.96 -22.08 17.02
N ARG A 52 10.87 -21.31 17.14
CA ARG A 52 9.73 -21.32 16.23
C ARG A 52 9.31 -19.90 15.90
N ILE A 53 9.09 -19.66 14.60
CA ILE A 53 8.55 -18.40 14.09
C ILE A 53 7.26 -18.70 13.34
N ALA A 54 6.20 -17.95 13.62
CA ALA A 54 4.99 -17.93 12.81
C ALA A 54 4.89 -16.62 12.02
N GLU A 55 4.58 -16.69 10.74
CA GLU A 55 4.32 -15.57 9.86
C GLU A 55 2.85 -15.60 9.44
N ILE A 56 2.07 -14.62 9.90
CA ILE A 56 0.68 -14.43 9.51
C ILE A 56 0.66 -13.47 8.31
N GLY A 57 0.07 -13.90 7.19
CA GLY A 57 0.01 -13.11 5.96
C GLY A 57 1.24 -13.28 5.06
N ALA A 58 1.64 -14.52 4.80
CA ALA A 58 2.86 -14.80 4.04
C ALA A 58 2.75 -14.52 2.52
N PHE A 59 1.54 -14.45 1.96
CA PHE A 59 1.24 -14.12 0.57
C PHE A 59 2.09 -14.89 -0.47
N ALA A 60 3.09 -14.24 -1.08
CA ALA A 60 4.00 -14.78 -2.09
C ALA A 60 5.28 -15.39 -1.51
N GLY A 61 5.50 -15.23 -0.20
CA GLY A 61 6.61 -15.79 0.55
C GLY A 61 7.89 -14.97 0.51
N ASP A 62 7.82 -13.65 0.27
CA ASP A 62 9.01 -12.79 0.18
C ASP A 62 9.77 -12.74 1.52
N LEU A 63 9.06 -12.44 2.62
CA LEU A 63 9.63 -12.54 3.95
C LEU A 63 9.86 -14.00 4.35
N THR A 64 8.94 -14.92 4.04
CA THR A 64 9.11 -16.36 4.34
C THR A 64 10.44 -16.92 3.86
N ARG A 65 10.90 -16.56 2.65
CA ARG A 65 12.21 -17.00 2.11
C ARG A 65 13.36 -16.52 2.98
N LEU A 66 13.30 -15.30 3.48
CA LEU A 66 14.30 -14.75 4.40
C LEU A 66 14.26 -15.48 5.74
N LEU A 67 13.07 -15.70 6.30
CA LEU A 67 12.88 -16.43 7.56
C LEU A 67 13.40 -17.86 7.47
N ILE A 68 13.16 -18.56 6.36
CA ILE A 68 13.70 -19.91 6.13
C ILE A 68 15.23 -19.86 6.16
N ARG A 69 15.87 -18.98 5.38
CA ARG A 69 17.34 -18.87 5.34
C ARG A 69 17.93 -18.64 6.74
N TRP A 70 17.37 -17.68 7.47
CA TRP A 70 17.76 -17.44 8.87
C TRP A 70 17.56 -18.67 9.76
N ALA A 71 16.43 -19.36 9.61
CA ALA A 71 16.09 -20.55 10.39
C ALA A 71 17.01 -21.75 10.08
N GLU A 72 17.59 -21.84 8.88
CA GLU A 72 18.56 -22.88 8.55
C GLU A 72 19.81 -22.78 9.41
N GLU A 73 20.31 -21.56 9.61
CA GLU A 73 21.49 -21.27 10.44
C GLU A 73 21.17 -21.37 11.93
N ALA A 74 19.99 -20.90 12.34
CA ALA A 74 19.56 -20.89 13.73
C ALA A 74 19.04 -22.26 14.23
N GLY A 75 18.74 -23.19 13.32
CA GLY A 75 18.09 -24.47 13.67
C GLY A 75 16.64 -24.31 14.11
N ALA A 76 15.96 -23.24 13.65
CA ALA A 76 14.58 -22.92 13.99
C ALA A 76 13.58 -23.52 12.97
N LYS A 77 12.29 -23.46 13.30
CA LYS A 77 11.18 -23.81 12.39
C LYS A 77 10.37 -22.58 12.00
N VAL A 78 9.91 -22.54 10.76
CA VAL A 78 9.07 -21.47 10.23
C VAL A 78 7.69 -22.02 9.89
N GLU A 79 6.67 -21.31 10.33
CA GLU A 79 5.28 -21.58 10.00
C GLU A 79 4.71 -20.39 9.23
N ALA A 80 4.22 -20.60 8.01
CA ALA A 80 3.53 -19.58 7.23
C ALA A 80 2.02 -19.82 7.31
N ILE A 81 1.29 -18.87 7.86
CA ILE A 81 -0.17 -18.91 8.03
C ILE A 81 -0.78 -17.96 7.00
N ASP A 82 -1.47 -18.54 6.02
CA ASP A 82 -2.14 -17.76 4.98
C ASP A 82 -3.35 -18.54 4.44
N PRO A 83 -4.58 -17.98 4.47
CA PRO A 83 -5.76 -18.68 3.97
C PRO A 83 -5.78 -18.84 2.43
N ALA A 84 -5.06 -17.99 1.70
CA ALA A 84 -5.04 -17.92 0.24
C ALA A 84 -3.61 -17.66 -0.30
N PRO A 85 -2.64 -18.56 -0.03
CA PRO A 85 -1.24 -18.35 -0.40
C PRO A 85 -1.07 -18.33 -1.92
N GLN A 86 -0.13 -17.50 -2.41
CA GLN A 86 0.22 -17.48 -3.83
C GLN A 86 0.99 -18.76 -4.22
N PRO A 87 1.00 -19.13 -5.51
CA PRO A 87 1.70 -20.32 -5.99
C PRO A 87 3.17 -20.40 -5.57
N SER A 88 3.88 -19.26 -5.55
CA SER A 88 5.30 -19.18 -5.17
C SER A 88 5.58 -19.60 -3.72
N LEU A 89 4.63 -19.36 -2.80
CA LEU A 89 4.73 -19.79 -1.40
C LEU A 89 4.40 -21.28 -1.26
N VAL A 90 3.44 -21.77 -2.05
CA VAL A 90 3.11 -23.21 -2.10
C VAL A 90 4.33 -24.02 -2.57
N GLU A 91 4.96 -23.61 -3.67
CA GLU A 91 6.19 -24.24 -4.19
C GLU A 91 7.35 -24.18 -3.18
N LEU A 92 7.44 -23.08 -2.41
CA LEU A 92 8.45 -22.93 -1.37
C LEU A 92 8.22 -23.91 -0.21
N ALA A 93 6.96 -24.11 0.20
CA ALA A 93 6.60 -25.09 1.23
C ALA A 93 6.88 -26.53 0.79
N ASP A 94 6.61 -26.86 -0.48
CA ASP A 94 6.88 -28.19 -1.03
C ASP A 94 8.38 -28.51 -1.12
N SER A 95 9.24 -27.49 -1.16
CA SER A 95 10.70 -27.63 -1.33
C SER A 95 11.51 -27.43 -0.05
N SER A 96 10.89 -27.03 1.06
CA SER A 96 11.59 -26.75 2.33
C SER A 96 11.01 -27.56 3.48
N GLU A 97 11.81 -28.49 4.03
CA GLU A 97 11.42 -29.27 5.21
C GLU A 97 11.28 -28.43 6.49
N ARG A 98 11.76 -27.18 6.49
CA ARG A 98 11.67 -26.26 7.64
C ARG A 98 10.45 -25.35 7.61
N LEU A 99 9.72 -25.32 6.50
CA LEU A 99 8.52 -24.52 6.34
C LEU A 99 7.28 -25.40 6.51
N GLU A 100 6.42 -25.04 7.45
CA GLU A 100 5.05 -25.55 7.49
C GLU A 100 4.09 -24.49 6.94
N LEU A 101 3.39 -24.81 5.85
CA LEU A 101 2.34 -23.95 5.30
C LEU A 101 0.97 -24.30 5.88
N VAL A 102 0.36 -23.35 6.58
CA VAL A 102 -0.95 -23.48 7.23
C VAL A 102 -1.98 -22.68 6.44
N ARG A 103 -2.85 -23.38 5.71
CA ARG A 103 -3.92 -22.79 4.88
C ARG A 103 -5.18 -22.46 5.67
N LYS A 104 -5.07 -21.53 6.60
CA LYS A 104 -6.17 -21.10 7.49
C LYS A 104 -6.12 -19.60 7.73
N THR A 105 -7.24 -19.04 8.20
CA THR A 105 -7.22 -17.69 8.74
C THR A 105 -6.35 -17.65 10.00
N SER A 106 -5.78 -16.48 10.31
CA SER A 106 -4.96 -16.28 11.52
C SER A 106 -5.73 -16.64 12.80
N LEU A 107 -7.00 -16.24 12.89
CA LEU A 107 -7.85 -16.52 14.05
C LEU A 107 -8.12 -18.01 14.25
N GLU A 108 -8.19 -18.81 13.18
CA GLU A 108 -8.32 -20.27 13.28
C GLU A 108 -6.98 -20.89 13.67
N ALA A 109 -5.89 -20.52 13.00
CA ALA A 109 -4.56 -21.06 13.26
C ALA A 109 -4.11 -20.80 14.71
N LEU A 110 -4.25 -19.57 15.21
CA LEU A 110 -3.88 -19.19 16.58
C LEU A 110 -4.69 -19.93 17.66
N ARG A 111 -5.90 -20.43 17.36
CA ARG A 111 -6.70 -21.22 18.31
C ARG A 111 -6.27 -22.67 18.40
N GLU A 112 -5.79 -23.24 17.31
CA GLU A 112 -5.51 -24.67 17.23
C GLU A 112 -4.03 -24.99 17.45
N ARG A 113 -3.15 -24.10 17.00
CA ARG A 113 -1.72 -24.36 16.95
C ARG A 113 -1.03 -23.92 18.23
N GLU A 114 0.16 -24.46 18.47
CA GLU A 114 1.02 -24.00 19.56
C GLU A 114 1.59 -22.62 19.21
N LEU A 115 1.65 -21.72 20.20
CA LEU A 115 2.21 -20.38 19.98
C LEU A 115 3.70 -20.50 19.66
N ALA A 116 4.14 -19.78 18.64
CA ALA A 116 5.55 -19.62 18.31
C ALA A 116 6.24 -18.66 19.30
N ASP A 117 7.57 -18.74 19.38
CA ASP A 117 8.39 -17.86 20.23
C ASP A 117 8.46 -16.43 19.67
N ALA A 118 8.35 -16.31 18.34
CA ALA A 118 8.18 -15.06 17.63
C ALA A 118 7.06 -15.16 16.59
N ILE A 119 6.26 -14.11 16.46
CA ILE A 119 5.12 -14.06 15.53
C ILE A 119 5.20 -12.76 14.72
N VAL A 120 5.17 -12.88 13.39
CA VAL A 120 4.99 -11.77 12.46
C VAL A 120 3.50 -11.64 12.12
N ILE A 121 2.95 -10.44 12.29
CA ILE A 121 1.56 -10.12 12.00
C ILE A 121 1.54 -9.13 10.82
N ASP A 122 1.25 -9.66 9.62
CA ASP A 122 1.17 -8.94 8.34
C ASP A 122 0.01 -9.48 7.48
N GLY A 123 -1.10 -9.84 8.13
CA GLY A 123 -2.27 -10.45 7.50
C GLY A 123 -3.25 -9.43 6.92
N ASP A 124 -4.33 -9.19 7.64
CA ASP A 124 -5.38 -8.24 7.24
C ASP A 124 -5.22 -6.93 8.02
N HIS A 125 -5.29 -5.79 7.32
CA HIS A 125 -4.80 -4.51 7.83
C HIS A 125 -5.90 -3.69 8.52
N ASN A 126 -6.66 -4.34 9.41
CA ASN A 126 -7.76 -3.70 10.13
C ASN A 126 -7.73 -3.97 11.64
N TYR A 127 -8.37 -3.06 12.38
CA TYR A 127 -8.43 -3.10 13.83
C TYR A 127 -9.03 -4.41 14.37
N TYR A 128 -10.11 -4.91 13.76
CA TYR A 128 -10.80 -6.10 14.23
C TYR A 128 -9.87 -7.31 14.20
N THR A 129 -9.31 -7.64 13.04
CA THR A 129 -8.48 -8.83 12.89
C THR A 129 -7.29 -8.79 13.85
N VAL A 130 -6.54 -7.69 13.87
CA VAL A 130 -5.33 -7.54 14.69
C VAL A 130 -5.63 -7.56 16.18
N SER A 131 -6.71 -6.88 16.62
CA SER A 131 -7.10 -6.92 18.04
C SER A 131 -7.52 -8.33 18.48
N ARG A 132 -8.15 -9.11 17.60
CA ARG A 132 -8.54 -10.50 17.89
C ARG A 132 -7.33 -11.45 17.88
N GLU A 133 -6.37 -11.26 17.00
CA GLU A 133 -5.10 -11.99 16.99
C GLU A 133 -4.33 -11.77 18.30
N LEU A 134 -4.15 -10.51 18.71
CA LEU A 134 -3.48 -10.14 19.95
C LEU A 134 -4.19 -10.69 21.19
N ALA A 135 -5.53 -10.60 21.22
CA ALA A 135 -6.31 -11.17 22.31
C ALA A 135 -6.11 -12.70 22.43
N LEU A 136 -6.11 -13.41 21.30
CA LEU A 136 -5.87 -14.86 21.27
C LEU A 136 -4.45 -15.22 21.71
N ILE A 137 -3.44 -14.47 21.26
CA ILE A 137 -2.04 -14.68 21.67
C ILE A 137 -1.91 -14.50 23.18
N ALA A 138 -2.49 -13.43 23.74
CA ALA A 138 -2.46 -13.19 25.18
C ALA A 138 -3.22 -14.26 25.99
N GLU A 139 -4.42 -14.65 25.53
CA GLU A 139 -5.22 -15.70 26.16
C GLU A 139 -4.45 -17.04 26.19
N ARG A 140 -3.85 -17.42 25.06
CA ARG A 140 -3.10 -18.67 24.90
C ARG A 140 -1.77 -18.66 25.65
N GLY A 141 -1.12 -17.49 25.78
CA GLY A 141 0.08 -17.31 26.59
C GLY A 141 -0.19 -17.37 28.09
N GLY A 142 -1.41 -17.02 28.53
CA GLY A 142 -1.82 -17.07 29.93
C GLY A 142 -0.96 -16.16 30.81
N GLN A 143 -0.28 -16.73 31.81
CA GLN A 143 0.62 -16.00 32.70
C GLN A 143 2.07 -15.90 32.18
N SER A 144 2.39 -16.70 31.15
CA SER A 144 3.72 -16.69 30.53
C SER A 144 4.03 -15.34 29.90
N ALA A 145 5.32 -15.08 29.69
CA ALA A 145 5.71 -13.90 28.94
C ALA A 145 5.20 -14.00 27.50
N LEU A 146 4.76 -12.88 26.93
CA LEU A 146 4.34 -12.87 25.52
C LEU A 146 5.53 -13.23 24.60
N PRO A 147 5.25 -13.89 23.46
CA PRO A 147 6.25 -14.06 22.42
C PRO A 147 6.68 -12.71 21.85
N LEU A 148 7.79 -12.69 21.12
CA LEU A 148 8.21 -11.51 20.36
C LEU A 148 7.22 -11.30 19.21
N LEU A 149 6.61 -10.12 19.12
CA LEU A 149 5.64 -9.81 18.06
C LEU A 149 6.22 -8.76 17.11
N PHE A 150 6.10 -9.01 15.81
CA PHE A 150 6.40 -8.04 14.77
C PHE A 150 5.11 -7.65 14.06
N PHE A 151 5.00 -6.38 13.67
CA PHE A 151 3.82 -5.86 12.98
C PHE A 151 4.25 -5.10 11.74
N HIS A 152 3.50 -5.32 10.66
CA HIS A 152 3.47 -4.39 9.55
C HIS A 152 2.36 -3.35 9.76
N ASP A 153 2.28 -2.35 8.88
CA ASP A 153 1.12 -1.45 8.77
C ASP A 153 0.80 -0.54 9.97
N LEU A 154 1.78 -0.29 10.84
CA LEU A 154 1.62 0.62 11.98
C LEU A 154 1.63 2.12 11.61
N CYS A 155 2.01 2.46 10.38
CA CYS A 155 2.12 3.82 9.86
C CYS A 155 1.18 4.03 8.68
N TRP A 156 1.25 5.19 8.04
CA TRP A 156 0.35 5.51 6.92
C TRP A 156 0.54 4.50 5.77
N PRO A 157 -0.55 4.02 5.14
CA PRO A 157 -1.92 4.47 5.33
C PRO A 157 -2.70 3.73 6.44
N HIS A 158 -2.27 2.52 6.82
CA HIS A 158 -3.13 1.58 7.54
C HIS A 158 -3.07 1.69 9.07
N GLY A 159 -2.08 2.39 9.62
CA GLY A 159 -1.93 2.54 11.06
C GLY A 159 -3.16 3.14 11.74
N ARG A 160 -3.82 4.10 11.08
CA ARG A 160 -5.04 4.76 11.58
C ARG A 160 -6.24 4.59 10.64
N ARG A 161 -6.17 3.68 9.68
CA ARG A 161 -7.22 3.47 8.69
C ARG A 161 -7.29 1.99 8.36
N ASP A 162 -8.41 1.35 8.69
CA ASP A 162 -8.65 -0.04 8.30
C ASP A 162 -8.54 -0.19 6.78
N ASP A 163 -7.94 -1.28 6.34
CA ASP A 163 -8.07 -1.83 4.99
C ASP A 163 -8.43 -3.30 5.10
N TYR A 164 -9.38 -3.71 4.28
CA TYR A 164 -10.00 -5.03 4.39
C TYR A 164 -9.65 -5.88 3.19
N PHE A 165 -9.05 -7.05 3.40
CA PHE A 165 -8.90 -8.03 2.32
C PHE A 165 -10.26 -8.49 1.79
N ASP A 166 -11.14 -8.93 2.69
CA ASP A 166 -12.55 -9.22 2.45
C ASP A 166 -13.41 -8.51 3.49
N PRO A 167 -14.03 -7.36 3.15
CA PRO A 167 -14.89 -6.63 4.07
C PRO A 167 -16.01 -7.51 4.65
N GLU A 168 -16.56 -8.45 3.88
CA GLU A 168 -17.70 -9.26 4.33
C GLU A 168 -17.36 -10.26 5.43
N SER A 169 -16.07 -10.58 5.59
CA SER A 169 -15.57 -11.40 6.71
C SER A 169 -15.56 -10.67 8.05
N ILE A 170 -15.64 -9.33 8.04
CA ILE A 170 -15.55 -8.48 9.24
C ILE A 170 -16.96 -8.23 9.80
N PRO A 171 -17.19 -8.42 11.12
CA PRO A 171 -18.49 -8.12 11.72
C PRO A 171 -18.92 -6.66 11.47
N PRO A 172 -20.19 -6.40 11.13
CA PRO A 172 -20.65 -5.07 10.73
C PRO A 172 -20.33 -3.96 11.73
N GLU A 173 -20.32 -4.26 13.03
CA GLU A 173 -20.02 -3.30 14.10
C GLU A 173 -18.53 -2.89 14.19
N TYR A 174 -17.64 -3.60 13.51
CA TYR A 174 -16.23 -3.23 13.35
C TYR A 174 -15.89 -2.75 11.93
N ARG A 175 -16.87 -2.74 11.02
CA ARG A 175 -16.64 -2.35 9.63
C ARG A 175 -16.91 -0.87 9.43
N HIS A 176 -15.91 -0.14 8.94
CA HIS A 176 -16.05 1.26 8.56
C HIS A 176 -16.62 1.41 7.14
N PRO A 177 -17.28 2.55 6.82
CA PRO A 177 -17.65 2.86 5.45
C PRO A 177 -16.41 2.87 4.54
N LEU A 178 -16.50 2.23 3.37
CA LEU A 178 -15.37 2.11 2.44
C LEU A 178 -15.17 3.35 1.58
N VAL A 179 -13.96 3.51 1.04
CA VAL A 179 -13.65 4.51 0.02
C VAL A 179 -14.64 4.42 -1.15
N GLY A 180 -15.29 5.54 -1.46
CA GLY A 180 -16.26 5.62 -2.55
C GLY A 180 -15.64 5.48 -3.93
N GLU A 181 -16.45 5.04 -4.89
CA GLU A 181 -16.03 4.82 -6.27
C GLU A 181 -15.39 6.08 -6.90
N GLY A 182 -14.25 5.88 -7.58
CA GLY A 182 -13.49 6.97 -8.20
C GLY A 182 -12.80 7.92 -7.20
N ARG A 183 -12.70 7.52 -5.93
CA ARG A 183 -11.93 8.22 -4.90
C ARG A 183 -10.81 7.33 -4.36
N GLY A 184 -9.86 7.96 -3.68
CA GLY A 184 -8.72 7.35 -3.03
C GLY A 184 -8.31 8.12 -1.79
N ILE A 185 -7.26 7.67 -1.12
CA ILE A 185 -6.76 8.27 0.14
C ILE A 185 -5.57 9.20 -0.13
N PHE A 186 -5.34 10.18 0.75
CA PHE A 186 -4.25 11.14 0.57
C PHE A 186 -3.58 11.48 1.90
N PRO A 187 -2.24 11.50 1.99
CA PRO A 187 -1.53 11.83 3.24
C PRO A 187 -1.92 13.20 3.80
N GLY A 188 -2.31 13.23 5.07
CA GLY A 188 -2.76 14.45 5.76
C GLY A 188 -4.19 14.88 5.42
N ASP A 189 -4.94 14.10 4.63
CA ASP A 189 -6.38 14.23 4.48
C ASP A 189 -7.06 13.02 5.13
N PRO A 190 -7.81 13.21 6.23
CA PRO A 190 -8.50 12.09 6.85
C PRO A 190 -9.62 11.54 5.96
N ALA A 191 -10.18 12.33 5.04
CA ALA A 191 -11.20 11.89 4.09
C ALA A 191 -10.59 11.34 2.78
N THR A 192 -11.43 11.16 1.76
CA THR A 192 -11.02 10.66 0.43
C THR A 192 -10.99 11.77 -0.62
N ARG A 193 -10.21 11.58 -1.70
CA ARG A 193 -10.06 12.52 -2.82
C ARG A 193 -10.20 11.81 -4.17
N ILE A 194 -10.65 12.54 -5.21
CA ILE A 194 -10.84 12.00 -6.57
C ILE A 194 -9.52 11.49 -7.21
N ASN A 195 -8.38 12.05 -6.79
CA ASN A 195 -7.04 11.73 -7.28
C ASN A 195 -6.13 11.19 -6.16
N GLY A 196 -6.73 10.65 -5.10
CA GLY A 196 -5.99 9.97 -4.03
C GLY A 196 -5.47 8.60 -4.48
N LEU A 197 -4.60 7.99 -3.68
CA LEU A 197 -4.12 6.64 -3.92
C LEU A 197 -5.28 5.63 -3.91
N PRO A 198 -5.29 4.66 -4.84
CA PRO A 198 -6.42 3.79 -5.09
C PRO A 198 -6.49 2.64 -4.08
N TYR A 199 -7.00 2.95 -2.88
CA TYR A 199 -7.29 1.97 -1.83
C TYR A 199 -8.81 1.80 -1.67
N PRO A 200 -9.50 1.11 -2.59
CA PRO A 200 -10.96 1.03 -2.60
C PRO A 200 -11.54 0.23 -1.42
N LYS A 201 -10.74 -0.65 -0.80
CA LYS A 201 -11.14 -1.46 0.35
C LYS A 201 -10.76 -0.82 1.69
N SER A 202 -10.16 0.36 1.69
CA SER A 202 -9.86 1.10 2.91
C SER A 202 -11.10 1.78 3.47
N ALA A 203 -11.09 2.05 4.76
CA ALA A 203 -12.04 2.94 5.41
C ALA A 203 -11.98 4.34 4.77
N ALA A 204 -13.13 4.95 4.53
CA ALA A 204 -13.28 6.28 3.93
C ALA A 204 -12.74 7.40 4.83
N HIS A 205 -12.60 7.13 6.14
CA HIS A 205 -12.07 8.07 7.11
C HIS A 205 -10.89 7.47 7.87
N GLU A 206 -9.84 8.26 8.08
CA GLU A 206 -8.69 7.91 8.92
C GLU A 206 -8.85 8.50 10.32
N GLY A 207 -8.49 7.71 11.32
CA GLY A 207 -8.67 7.99 12.74
C GLY A 207 -10.06 7.62 13.24
N GLY A 208 -10.27 7.89 14.52
CA GLY A 208 -11.47 7.46 15.25
C GLY A 208 -11.25 6.17 16.04
N GLU A 209 -12.30 5.75 16.74
CA GLU A 209 -12.26 4.52 17.53
C GLU A 209 -12.18 3.29 16.62
N ARG A 210 -11.37 2.30 17.02
CA ARG A 210 -11.31 0.99 16.37
C ARG A 210 -11.00 1.06 14.87
N ASN A 211 -10.05 1.91 14.48
CA ASN A 211 -9.70 2.16 13.09
C ASN A 211 -8.17 2.16 12.90
N GLY A 212 -7.67 1.19 12.15
CA GLY A 212 -6.27 0.97 11.81
C GLY A 212 -5.52 0.02 12.74
N VAL A 213 -4.42 -0.53 12.20
CA VAL A 213 -3.58 -1.52 12.88
C VAL A 213 -2.91 -0.94 14.12
N LEU A 214 -2.31 0.26 14.02
CA LEU A 214 -1.66 0.90 15.16
C LEU A 214 -2.64 1.16 16.31
N THR A 215 -3.89 1.48 16.00
CA THR A 215 -4.93 1.64 17.02
C THR A 215 -5.17 0.34 17.78
N ALA A 216 -5.27 -0.81 17.10
CA ALA A 216 -5.42 -2.11 17.77
C ALA A 216 -4.21 -2.48 18.64
N VAL A 217 -3.00 -2.23 18.12
CA VAL A 217 -1.75 -2.55 18.80
C VAL A 217 -1.53 -1.66 20.03
N GLU A 218 -1.85 -0.37 19.94
CA GLU A 218 -1.78 0.56 21.07
C GLU A 218 -2.81 0.25 22.15
N ASP A 219 -4.05 -0.06 21.77
CA ASP A 219 -5.12 -0.42 22.72
C ASP A 219 -4.74 -1.69 23.50
N PHE A 220 -4.15 -2.68 22.83
CA PHE A 220 -3.63 -3.88 23.48
C PHE A 220 -2.45 -3.57 24.43
N ALA A 221 -1.47 -2.80 23.96
CA ALA A 221 -0.29 -2.45 24.76
C ALA A 221 -0.66 -1.62 26.00
N ALA A 222 -1.62 -0.69 25.88
CA ALA A 222 -2.10 0.14 26.98
C ALA A 222 -2.79 -0.68 28.08
N ALA A 223 -3.38 -1.82 27.72
CA ALA A 223 -4.00 -2.74 28.69
C ALA A 223 -2.98 -3.60 29.47
N GLN A 224 -1.70 -3.63 29.04
CA GLN A 224 -0.69 -4.53 29.58
C GLN A 224 0.56 -3.76 30.03
N SER A 225 0.72 -3.54 31.34
CA SER A 225 1.85 -2.76 31.89
C SER A 225 3.23 -3.37 31.65
N HIS A 226 3.28 -4.69 31.42
CA HIS A 226 4.49 -5.46 31.16
C HIS A 226 4.86 -5.52 29.67
N VAL A 227 4.11 -4.85 28.80
CA VAL A 227 4.37 -4.85 27.36
C VAL A 227 5.02 -3.54 26.94
N ARG A 228 5.93 -3.62 25.97
CA ARG A 228 6.53 -2.46 25.30
C ARG A 228 6.34 -2.59 23.81
N LEU A 229 6.21 -1.44 23.15
CA LEU A 229 6.00 -1.31 21.71
C LEU A 229 6.95 -0.26 21.16
N ALA A 230 7.83 -0.69 20.26
CA ALA A 230 8.61 0.19 19.39
C ALA A 230 7.92 0.30 18.02
N VAL A 231 7.88 1.50 17.46
CA VAL A 231 7.32 1.78 16.12
C VAL A 231 8.33 2.54 15.30
N VAL A 232 8.80 1.94 14.22
CA VAL A 232 9.73 2.57 13.27
C VAL A 232 8.92 3.30 12.20
N PRO A 233 9.01 4.65 12.12
CA PRO A 233 8.09 5.47 11.36
C PRO A 233 8.48 5.59 9.88
N ILE A 234 8.53 4.46 9.20
CA ILE A 234 8.70 4.31 7.74
C ILE A 234 7.34 4.00 7.08
N PHE A 235 7.26 3.99 5.74
CA PHE A 235 5.99 3.76 5.03
C PHE A 235 5.46 2.36 5.29
N PHE A 236 4.13 2.23 5.45
CA PHE A 236 3.44 1.11 6.13
C PHE A 236 3.88 0.91 7.58
N GLY A 237 5.17 0.99 7.90
CA GLY A 237 5.71 1.05 9.24
C GLY A 237 6.01 -0.34 9.80
N PHE A 238 7.01 -0.38 10.67
CA PHE A 238 7.47 -1.61 11.31
C PHE A 238 7.31 -1.51 12.83
N GLY A 239 6.62 -2.47 13.41
CA GLY A 239 6.39 -2.57 14.84
C GLY A 239 7.12 -3.75 15.46
N VAL A 240 7.62 -3.56 16.68
CA VAL A 240 8.08 -4.65 17.53
C VAL A 240 7.45 -4.51 18.90
N MET A 241 6.80 -5.56 19.39
CA MET A 241 6.24 -5.63 20.72
C MET A 241 6.85 -6.80 21.48
N TRP A 242 7.17 -6.56 22.74
CA TRP A 242 7.75 -7.56 23.61
C TRP A 242 7.29 -7.39 25.06
N ASP A 243 7.45 -8.47 25.81
CA ASP A 243 7.22 -8.51 27.25
C ASP A 243 8.50 -8.17 28.00
N VAL A 244 8.45 -7.18 28.90
CA VAL A 244 9.61 -6.73 29.68
C VAL A 244 10.14 -7.78 30.66
N ARG A 245 9.37 -8.85 30.91
CA ARG A 245 9.78 -9.98 31.75
C ARG A 245 10.72 -10.95 31.02
N GLN A 246 10.86 -10.81 29.69
CA GLN A 246 11.77 -11.64 28.92
C GLN A 246 13.24 -11.33 29.25
N PRO A 247 14.12 -12.34 29.29
CA PRO A 247 15.52 -12.14 29.67
C PRO A 247 16.33 -11.28 28.69
N TRP A 248 15.83 -11.12 27.46
CA TRP A 248 16.44 -10.35 26.38
C TRP A 248 15.80 -8.96 26.18
N ALA A 249 14.85 -8.58 27.04
CA ALA A 249 14.04 -7.37 26.85
C ALA A 249 14.87 -6.08 26.85
N GLU A 250 15.87 -5.96 27.74
CA GLU A 250 16.71 -4.76 27.83
C GLU A 250 17.62 -4.62 26.61
N GLU A 251 18.22 -5.71 26.14
CA GLU A 251 19.03 -5.73 24.91
C GLU A 251 18.18 -5.35 23.70
N LEU A 252 16.96 -5.88 23.59
CA LEU A 252 16.05 -5.56 22.49
C LEU A 252 15.62 -4.09 22.53
N GLU A 253 15.32 -3.55 23.72
CA GLU A 253 15.00 -2.14 23.88
C GLU A 253 16.16 -1.25 23.42
N ARG A 254 17.40 -1.58 23.79
CA ARG A 254 18.60 -0.84 23.33
C ARG A 254 18.79 -0.93 21.82
N LEU A 255 18.52 -2.08 21.21
CA LEU A 255 18.62 -2.28 19.76
C LEU A 255 17.62 -1.39 19.00
N LEU A 256 16.39 -1.27 19.50
CA LEU A 256 15.30 -0.56 18.84
C LEU A 256 15.22 0.93 19.18
N ALA A 257 15.75 1.36 20.31
CA ALA A 257 15.68 2.74 20.80
C ALA A 257 16.10 3.82 19.77
N PRO A 258 17.12 3.62 18.91
CA PRO A 258 17.46 4.63 17.89
C PRO A 258 16.37 4.85 16.83
N PHE A 259 15.51 3.85 16.60
CA PHE A 259 14.51 3.83 15.54
C PHE A 259 13.09 4.09 16.05
N ASP A 260 12.79 3.72 17.29
CA ASP A 260 11.47 3.89 17.90
C ASP A 260 11.02 5.35 17.87
N ARG A 261 9.88 5.58 17.19
CA ARG A 261 9.22 6.88 17.01
C ARG A 261 10.21 7.99 16.63
N ASN A 262 11.26 7.66 15.88
CA ASN A 262 12.31 8.60 15.53
C ASN A 262 11.75 9.76 14.68
N ALA A 263 11.80 10.97 15.23
CA ALA A 263 11.19 12.15 14.63
C ALA A 263 11.83 12.54 13.28
N MET A 264 13.12 12.27 13.08
CA MET A 264 13.80 12.56 11.82
C MET A 264 13.33 11.59 10.74
N LEU A 265 13.30 10.29 11.02
CA LEU A 265 12.79 9.27 10.10
C LEU A 265 11.33 9.58 9.74
N ALA A 266 10.48 9.84 10.73
CA ALA A 266 9.08 10.17 10.51
C ALA A 266 8.89 11.39 9.60
N ARG A 267 9.74 12.42 9.73
CA ARG A 267 9.67 13.62 8.89
C ARG A 267 10.10 13.34 7.45
N LEU A 268 11.17 12.57 7.26
CA LEU A 268 11.63 12.18 5.93
C LEU A 268 10.60 11.30 5.23
N GLU A 269 10.03 10.34 5.95
CA GLU A 269 9.03 9.43 5.40
C GLU A 269 7.74 10.17 5.01
N ARG A 270 7.21 11.03 5.88
CA ARG A 270 6.04 11.86 5.55
C ARG A 270 6.28 12.69 4.28
N ASN A 271 7.49 13.19 4.07
CA ASN A 271 7.82 13.89 2.83
C ASN A 271 7.79 12.93 1.62
N ARG A 272 8.42 11.76 1.71
CA ARG A 272 8.45 10.76 0.64
C ARG A 272 7.03 10.30 0.26
N VAL A 273 6.23 9.93 1.25
CA VAL A 273 4.83 9.51 1.08
C VAL A 273 3.97 10.61 0.45
N LEU A 274 4.16 11.87 0.87
CA LEU A 274 3.48 13.01 0.24
C LEU A 274 3.88 13.18 -1.23
N GLN A 275 5.16 13.00 -1.58
CA GLN A 275 5.61 13.07 -2.97
C GLN A 275 5.04 11.93 -3.81
N LEU A 276 5.00 10.71 -3.28
CA LEU A 276 4.38 9.55 -3.93
C LEU A 276 2.90 9.84 -4.23
N ALA A 277 2.14 10.29 -3.23
CA ALA A 277 0.73 10.62 -3.40
C ALA A 277 0.49 11.78 -4.38
N ARG A 278 1.35 12.81 -4.35
CA ARG A 278 1.29 13.92 -5.32
C ARG A 278 1.60 13.47 -6.74
N GLN A 279 2.61 12.64 -6.92
CA GLN A 279 2.97 12.10 -8.23
C GLN A 279 1.79 11.32 -8.81
N HIS A 280 1.19 10.42 -8.01
CA HIS A 280 -0.02 9.71 -8.43
C HIS A 280 -1.16 10.67 -8.80
N ALA A 281 -1.43 11.66 -7.94
CA ALA A 281 -2.48 12.64 -8.18
C ALA A 281 -2.28 13.42 -9.50
N TYR A 282 -1.03 13.82 -9.79
CA TYR A 282 -0.70 14.47 -11.06
C TYR A 282 -0.83 13.52 -12.26
N GLN A 283 -0.45 12.25 -12.12
CA GLN A 283 -0.64 11.27 -13.20
C GLN A 283 -2.13 11.10 -13.54
N VAL A 284 -2.99 11.00 -12.53
CA VAL A 284 -4.45 10.93 -12.70
C VAL A 284 -4.99 12.20 -13.38
N GLU A 285 -4.55 13.38 -12.95
CA GLU A 285 -4.92 14.67 -13.54
C GLU A 285 -4.53 14.75 -15.03
N ILE A 286 -3.28 14.41 -15.35
CA ILE A 286 -2.74 14.41 -16.72
C ILE A 286 -3.51 13.42 -17.59
N TRP A 287 -3.78 12.22 -17.08
CA TRP A 287 -4.55 11.21 -17.80
C TRP A 287 -5.97 11.71 -18.13
N ARG A 288 -6.65 12.30 -17.15
CA ARG A 288 -8.00 12.88 -17.34
C ARG A 288 -8.00 14.01 -18.36
N LEU A 289 -7.02 14.93 -18.29
CA LEU A 289 -6.88 16.02 -19.25
C LEU A 289 -6.60 15.50 -20.66
N THR A 290 -5.75 14.47 -20.78
CA THR A 290 -5.46 13.81 -22.04
C THR A 290 -6.71 13.16 -22.63
N GLU A 291 -7.51 12.48 -21.83
CA GLU A 291 -8.77 11.89 -22.28
C GLU A 291 -9.77 12.95 -22.77
N LEU A 292 -9.87 14.07 -22.04
CA LEU A 292 -10.71 15.21 -22.42
C LEU A 292 -10.25 15.83 -23.75
N LEU A 293 -8.94 16.01 -23.93
CA LEU A 293 -8.36 16.50 -25.17
C LEU A 293 -8.66 15.56 -26.33
N GLN A 294 -8.43 14.25 -26.17
CA GLN A 294 -8.76 13.25 -27.20
C GLN A 294 -10.26 13.22 -27.54
N ARG A 295 -11.15 13.41 -26.56
CA ARG A 295 -12.60 13.52 -26.80
C ARG A 295 -12.92 14.77 -27.63
N ARG A 296 -12.34 15.93 -27.29
CA ARG A 296 -12.51 17.19 -28.04
C ARG A 296 -11.96 17.08 -29.46
N GLU A 297 -10.77 16.53 -29.63
CA GLU A 297 -10.17 16.31 -30.95
C GLU A 297 -11.03 15.40 -31.83
N ARG A 298 -11.58 14.32 -31.28
CA ARG A 298 -12.52 13.44 -32.02
C ARG A 298 -13.75 14.20 -32.52
N VAL A 299 -14.31 15.11 -31.71
CA VAL A 299 -15.44 15.95 -32.13
C VAL A 299 -15.03 16.92 -33.24
N LEU A 300 -13.88 17.60 -33.08
CA LEU A 300 -13.36 18.53 -34.09
C LEU A 300 -13.06 17.83 -35.42
N ARG A 301 -12.48 16.62 -35.39
CA ARG A 301 -12.25 15.80 -36.59
C ARG A 301 -13.57 15.40 -37.26
N ARG A 302 -14.58 14.96 -36.50
CA ARG A 302 -15.93 14.69 -37.03
C ARG A 302 -16.58 15.93 -37.66
N LEU A 303 -16.38 17.12 -37.08
CA LEU A 303 -16.85 18.38 -37.68
C LEU A 303 -16.15 18.66 -39.02
N LEU A 304 -14.83 18.42 -39.11
CA LEU A 304 -14.10 18.52 -40.38
C LEU A 304 -14.58 17.48 -41.41
N GLU A 305 -14.98 16.28 -41.00
CA GLU A 305 -15.48 15.28 -41.94
C GLU A 305 -16.94 15.54 -42.37
N SER A 306 -17.67 16.38 -41.62
CA SER A 306 -19.08 16.68 -41.88
C SER A 306 -19.29 17.55 -43.13
N ARG A 307 -20.08 17.03 -44.08
CA ARG A 307 -20.56 17.78 -45.25
C ARG A 307 -21.49 18.93 -44.87
N ALA A 308 -22.31 18.77 -43.82
CA ALA A 308 -23.20 19.81 -43.33
C ALA A 308 -22.42 21.01 -42.80
N PHE A 309 -21.30 20.78 -42.12
CA PHE A 309 -20.41 21.84 -41.66
C PHE A 309 -19.79 22.61 -42.83
N ALA A 310 -19.36 21.93 -43.89
CA ALA A 310 -18.83 22.57 -45.09
C ALA A 310 -19.88 23.43 -45.83
N VAL A 311 -21.15 22.98 -45.89
CA VAL A 311 -22.24 23.75 -46.49
C VAL A 311 -22.59 24.97 -45.64
N ALA A 312 -22.69 24.80 -44.33
CA ALA A 312 -22.93 25.89 -43.38
C ALA A 312 -21.84 26.97 -43.46
N GLU A 313 -20.56 26.56 -43.54
CA GLU A 313 -19.44 27.48 -43.73
C GLU A 313 -19.55 28.29 -45.03
N LYS A 314 -19.85 27.64 -46.17
CA LYS A 314 -20.03 28.33 -47.47
C LYS A 314 -21.19 29.34 -47.44
N LEU A 315 -22.32 28.97 -46.85
CA LEU A 315 -23.49 29.84 -46.70
C LEU A 315 -23.19 31.03 -45.79
N SER A 316 -22.45 30.81 -44.70
CA SER A 316 -22.07 31.88 -43.77
C SER A 316 -21.11 32.88 -44.42
N ARG A 317 -20.10 32.40 -45.19
CA ARG A 317 -19.20 33.27 -45.98
C ARG A 317 -19.97 34.09 -47.03
N LEU A 318 -20.98 33.50 -47.67
CA LEU A 318 -21.81 34.21 -48.65
C LEU A 318 -22.66 35.31 -47.98
N ARG A 319 -23.28 35.02 -46.83
CA ARG A 319 -24.03 36.01 -46.05
C ARG A 319 -23.18 37.18 -45.56
N ALA A 320 -21.94 36.89 -45.13
CA ALA A 320 -20.98 37.92 -44.74
C ALA A 320 -20.59 38.83 -45.92
N ARG A 321 -20.32 38.25 -47.10
CA ARG A 321 -20.03 39.02 -48.34
C ARG A 321 -21.19 39.91 -48.78
N LEU A 322 -22.43 39.47 -48.55
CA LEU A 322 -23.64 40.23 -48.88
C LEU A 322 -23.98 41.30 -47.81
N GLY A 323 -23.17 41.46 -46.76
CA GLY A 323 -23.38 42.47 -45.73
C GLY A 323 -24.53 42.17 -44.76
N ILE A 324 -25.05 40.93 -44.75
CA ILE A 324 -26.27 40.55 -44.02
C ILE A 324 -25.99 40.20 -42.55
N SER A 325 -24.74 39.90 -42.19
CA SER A 325 -24.37 39.52 -40.82
C SER A 325 -23.03 40.12 -40.41
N ARG A 326 -23.01 40.98 -39.38
CA ARG A 326 -21.80 41.61 -38.83
C ARG A 326 -21.38 41.07 -37.45
N GLU A 327 -22.13 40.15 -36.83
CA GLU A 327 -21.93 39.82 -35.40
C GLU A 327 -21.59 38.35 -35.07
N VAL A 328 -21.56 37.43 -36.04
CA VAL A 328 -21.25 36.01 -35.75
C VAL A 328 -19.82 35.68 -36.19
N SER A 329 -18.92 35.39 -35.24
CA SER A 329 -17.61 34.82 -35.57
C SER A 329 -17.79 33.46 -36.22
N VAL A 330 -17.51 33.36 -37.53
CA VAL A 330 -17.68 32.11 -38.27
C VAL A 330 -16.52 31.18 -37.93
N VAL A 331 -16.79 30.13 -37.14
CA VAL A 331 -15.82 29.05 -36.93
C VAL A 331 -15.58 28.35 -38.27
N SER A 332 -14.40 28.55 -38.85
CA SER A 332 -14.03 28.02 -40.16
C SER A 332 -13.41 26.63 -40.05
N ARG A 333 -13.43 25.84 -41.13
CA ARG A 333 -12.69 24.55 -41.17
C ARG A 333 -11.19 24.76 -41.02
N GLU A 334 -10.68 25.93 -41.40
CA GLU A 334 -9.29 26.32 -41.23
C GLU A 334 -8.96 26.59 -39.77
N GLU A 335 -9.84 27.31 -39.05
CA GLU A 335 -9.72 27.53 -37.60
C GLU A 335 -9.78 26.21 -36.81
N VAL A 336 -10.64 25.27 -37.23
CA VAL A 336 -10.69 23.93 -36.62
C VAL A 336 -9.43 23.12 -36.89
N ARG A 337 -8.83 23.20 -38.10
CA ARG A 337 -7.54 22.55 -38.39
C ARG A 337 -6.40 23.16 -37.58
N HIS A 338 -6.38 24.48 -37.45
CA HIS A 338 -5.39 25.20 -36.64
C HIS A 338 -5.48 24.81 -35.17
N ALA A 339 -6.70 24.70 -34.62
CA ALA A 339 -6.92 24.23 -33.26
C ALA A 339 -6.45 22.78 -33.03
N LEU A 340 -6.56 21.91 -34.05
CA LEU A 340 -6.08 20.52 -34.01
C LEU A 340 -4.56 20.40 -34.19
N ALA A 341 -3.90 21.35 -34.85
CA ALA A 341 -2.45 21.36 -35.05
C ALA A 341 -1.68 21.77 -33.78
N GLY A 342 -2.37 22.29 -32.76
CA GLY A 342 -1.74 22.75 -31.51
C GLY A 342 -0.92 24.03 -31.67
N GLU A 343 -0.99 24.70 -32.82
CA GLU A 343 -0.27 25.94 -33.05
C GLU A 343 -0.95 27.09 -32.30
N PRO A 344 -0.20 27.95 -31.57
CA PRO A 344 -0.77 29.15 -30.98
C PRO A 344 -1.32 30.04 -32.10
N ARG A 345 -2.51 30.64 -31.89
CA ARG A 345 -3.10 31.57 -32.87
C ARG A 345 -2.02 32.58 -33.30
N PRO A 346 -1.79 32.81 -34.60
CA PRO A 346 -1.00 33.96 -35.02
C PRO A 346 -1.67 35.18 -34.43
N THR A 347 -0.89 35.94 -33.66
CA THR A 347 -1.35 37.19 -33.08
C THR A 347 -1.68 38.11 -34.25
N PRO A 348 -2.80 38.86 -34.24
CA PRO A 348 -3.11 39.76 -35.33
C PRO A 348 -2.02 40.83 -35.37
N GLU A 349 -1.21 40.86 -36.44
CA GLU A 349 -0.34 41.99 -36.73
C GLU A 349 -1.23 43.24 -36.88
N ARG A 350 -0.85 44.32 -36.19
CA ARG A 350 -1.54 45.60 -36.19
C ARG A 350 -1.27 46.40 -37.45
#